data_AF-W1EX55-F1
#
_entry.id   AF-W1EX55-F1
#
_cell.length_a   1.000
_cell.length_b   1.000
_cell.length_c   1.000
_cell.angle_alpha   90.00
_cell.angle_beta   90.00
_cell.angle_gamma   90.00
#
_symmetry.space_group_name_H-M   'P 1'
#
loop_
_entity.id
_entity.type
_entity.pdbx_description
1 polymer ?
#
loop_
_entity_poly.entity_id
_entity_poly.type
_entity_poly.pdbx_seq_one_letter_code
_entity_poly.pdbx_strand_id
1 'polypeptide(L)'
;MKNNMENYRYYQSKGLINKDQLTNQVALYYQQQNNLLSLSGQNEQNALQITTLESQIQTQAADFDNRIYQMELQRLELQKELVNTDVEGEIIIRALSDGKVDSLSVTVGQMVNTGDSLLQVIPENIENYYLILWVPNDAVPYISAGDKVNIRYEAFPSEKIWAVLCYG
;
A
#
# COMPACT_ATOMS: atom_id res chain seq x y z
N MET A 1 -41.18 -6.10 59.89
CA MET A 1 -40.83 -5.16 60.99
C MET A 1 -41.90 -4.12 61.28
N LYS A 2 -42.63 -3.59 60.28
CA LYS A 2 -43.76 -2.66 60.49
C LYS A 2 -44.83 -3.20 61.44
N ASN A 3 -45.31 -4.43 61.22
CA ASN A 3 -46.29 -5.09 62.10
C ASN A 3 -45.77 -5.24 63.54
N ASN A 4 -44.45 -5.42 63.72
CA ASN A 4 -43.86 -5.53 65.06
C ASN A 4 -43.87 -4.16 65.77
N MET A 5 -43.57 -3.07 65.07
CA MET A 5 -43.70 -1.70 65.59
C MET A 5 -45.16 -1.37 65.96
N GLU A 6 -46.13 -1.75 65.12
CA GLU A 6 -47.56 -1.54 65.38
C GLU A 6 -48.04 -2.32 66.61
N ASN A 7 -47.58 -3.56 66.78
CA ASN A 7 -47.85 -4.36 67.98
C ASN A 7 -47.26 -3.72 69.25
N TYR A 8 -46.07 -3.12 69.18
CA TYR A 8 -45.49 -2.42 70.33
C TYR A 8 -46.29 -1.17 70.71
N ARG A 9 -46.82 -0.42 69.73
CA ARG A 9 -47.75 0.69 70.02
C ARG A 9 -49.00 0.19 70.73
N TYR A 10 -49.53 -0.96 70.30
CA TYR A 10 -50.67 -1.61 70.95
C TYR A 10 -50.34 -2.06 72.39
N TYR A 11 -49.19 -2.69 72.63
CA TYR A 11 -48.77 -3.12 73.96
C TYR A 11 -48.54 -1.93 74.91
N GLN A 12 -48.04 -0.80 74.39
CA GLN A 12 -47.92 0.43 75.19
C GLN A 12 -49.29 0.97 75.60
N SER A 13 -50.28 0.96 74.69
CA SER A 13 -51.65 1.42 74.98
C SER A 13 -52.34 0.61 76.08
N LYS A 14 -51.90 -0.65 76.29
CA LYS A 14 -52.36 -1.53 77.36
C LYS A 14 -51.49 -1.50 78.62
N GLY A 15 -50.46 -0.66 78.67
CA GLY A 15 -49.53 -0.56 79.80
C GLY A 15 -48.57 -1.75 79.97
N LEU A 16 -48.45 -2.60 78.94
CA LEU A 16 -47.63 -3.83 78.99
C LEU A 16 -46.13 -3.58 78.73
N ILE A 17 -45.78 -2.41 78.21
CA ILE A 17 -44.39 -1.98 77.95
C ILE A 17 -44.20 -0.51 78.31
N ASN A 18 -42.95 -0.11 78.53
CA ASN A 18 -42.61 1.29 78.81
C ASN A 18 -42.39 2.10 77.51
N LYS A 19 -42.29 3.43 77.65
CA LYS A 19 -42.13 4.35 76.51
C LYS A 19 -40.78 4.22 75.81
N ASP A 20 -39.73 3.83 76.54
CA ASP A 20 -38.38 3.65 75.98
C ASP A 20 -38.29 2.41 75.09
N GLN A 21 -38.92 1.30 75.49
CA GLN A 21 -39.02 0.07 74.69
C GLN A 21 -39.74 0.33 73.36
N LEU A 22 -40.83 1.09 73.37
CA LEU A 22 -41.50 1.50 72.12
C LEU A 22 -40.60 2.41 71.27
N THR A 23 -39.94 3.39 71.89
CA THR A 23 -39.08 4.35 71.19
C THR A 23 -37.91 3.63 70.49
N ASN A 24 -37.27 2.68 71.17
CA ASN A 24 -36.21 1.86 70.59
C ASN A 24 -36.71 1.03 69.40
N GLN A 25 -37.90 0.43 69.49
CA GLN A 25 -38.46 -0.37 68.40
C GLN A 25 -38.83 0.47 67.16
N VAL A 26 -39.35 1.68 67.38
CA VAL A 26 -39.65 2.65 66.32
C VAL A 26 -38.35 3.15 65.66
N ALA A 27 -37.33 3.46 66.46
CA ALA A 27 -36.02 3.87 65.94
C ALA A 27 -35.39 2.76 65.07
N LEU A 28 -35.44 1.51 65.50
CA LEU A 28 -34.95 0.36 64.73
C LEU A 28 -35.70 0.20 63.39
N TYR A 29 -37.02 0.39 63.39
CA TYR A 29 -37.82 0.33 62.15
C TYR A 29 -37.39 1.39 61.14
N TYR A 30 -37.25 2.66 61.57
CA TYR A 30 -36.84 3.74 60.69
C TYR A 30 -35.39 3.60 60.22
N GLN A 31 -34.48 3.11 61.08
CA GLN A 31 -33.11 2.80 60.68
C GLN A 31 -33.10 1.76 59.54
N GLN A 32 -33.88 0.70 59.67
CA GLN A 32 -33.95 -0.35 58.66
C GLN A 32 -34.63 0.11 57.37
N GLN A 33 -35.61 1.01 57.47
CA GLN A 33 -36.21 1.67 56.31
C GLN A 33 -35.18 2.55 55.57
N ASN A 34 -34.37 3.32 56.29
CA ASN A 34 -33.31 4.13 55.69
C ASN A 34 -32.22 3.26 55.04
N ASN A 35 -31.85 2.14 55.67
CA ASN A 35 -30.92 1.17 55.07
C ASN A 35 -31.46 0.60 53.75
N LEU A 36 -32.75 0.26 53.69
CA LEU A 36 -33.38 -0.22 52.46
C LEU A 36 -33.36 0.85 51.36
N LEU A 37 -33.70 2.10 51.70
CA LEU A 37 -33.65 3.22 50.74
C LEU A 37 -32.23 3.44 50.22
N SER A 38 -31.23 3.38 51.10
CA SER A 38 -29.82 3.50 50.70
C SER A 38 -29.38 2.36 49.77
N LEU A 39 -29.76 1.11 50.08
CA LEU A 39 -29.47 -0.05 49.23
C LEU A 39 -30.17 0.05 47.87
N SER A 40 -31.41 0.53 47.83
CA SER A 40 -32.14 0.79 46.58
C SER A 40 -31.41 1.82 45.72
N GLY A 41 -30.96 2.93 46.33
CA GLY A 41 -30.19 3.95 45.63
C GLY A 41 -28.84 3.43 45.11
N GLN A 42 -28.14 2.59 45.89
CA GLN A 42 -26.91 1.93 45.43
C GLN A 42 -27.19 0.98 44.25
N ASN A 43 -28.29 0.23 44.29
CA ASN A 43 -28.65 -0.68 43.21
C ASN A 43 -28.96 0.07 41.91
N GLU A 44 -29.68 1.20 42.00
CA GLU A 44 -29.93 2.07 40.85
C GLU A 44 -28.64 2.66 40.28
N GLN A 45 -27.71 3.10 41.13
CA GLN A 45 -26.40 3.57 40.69
C GLN A 45 -25.60 2.47 39.96
N ASN A 46 -25.62 1.25 40.48
CA ASN A 46 -24.95 0.11 39.84
C ASN A 46 -25.60 -0.21 38.49
N ALA A 47 -26.93 -0.16 38.37
CA ALA A 47 -27.63 -0.38 37.11
C ALA A 47 -27.25 0.68 36.05
N LEU A 48 -27.10 1.95 36.46
CA LEU A 48 -26.63 3.02 35.57
C LEU A 48 -25.17 2.81 35.15
N GLN A 49 -24.31 2.34 36.06
CA GLN A 49 -22.92 2.01 35.73
C GLN A 49 -22.84 0.86 34.71
N ILE A 50 -23.63 -0.20 34.89
CA ILE A 50 -23.71 -1.32 33.93
C ILE A 50 -24.14 -0.81 32.56
N THR A 51 -25.21 -0.01 32.49
CA THR A 51 -25.70 0.57 31.22
C THR A 51 -24.64 1.43 30.54
N THR A 52 -23.88 2.20 31.33
CA THR A 52 -22.80 3.04 30.80
C THR A 52 -21.66 2.18 30.25
N LEU A 53 -21.26 1.13 30.96
CA LEU A 53 -20.22 0.19 30.52
C LEU A 53 -20.65 -0.56 29.26
N GLU A 54 -21.91 -0.98 29.17
CA GLU A 54 -22.45 -1.62 27.95
C GLU A 54 -22.39 -0.68 26.74
N SER A 55 -22.78 0.59 26.92
CA SER A 55 -22.66 1.60 25.87
C SER A 55 -21.20 1.85 25.45
N GLN A 56 -20.27 1.88 26.41
CA GLN A 56 -18.85 2.00 26.14
C GLN A 56 -18.30 0.81 25.36
N ILE A 57 -18.72 -0.42 25.69
CA ILE A 57 -18.34 -1.64 24.96
C ILE A 57 -18.81 -1.55 23.50
N GLN A 58 -20.06 -1.15 23.27
CA GLN A 58 -20.60 -1.02 21.91
C GLN A 58 -19.87 0.05 21.09
N THR A 59 -19.61 1.21 21.69
CA THR A 59 -18.86 2.30 21.04
C THR A 59 -17.45 1.84 20.69
N GLN A 60 -16.76 1.21 21.65
CA GLN A 60 -15.40 0.74 21.47
C GLN A 60 -15.31 -0.37 20.39
N ALA A 61 -16.31 -1.24 20.30
CA ALA A 61 -16.39 -2.24 19.25
C ALA A 61 -16.49 -1.58 17.86
N ALA A 62 -17.37 -0.59 17.70
CA ALA A 62 -17.50 0.16 16.45
C ALA A 62 -16.21 0.92 16.07
N ASP A 63 -15.48 1.44 17.06
CA ASP A 63 -14.18 2.08 16.83
C ASP A 63 -13.13 1.08 16.35
N PHE A 64 -13.12 -0.13 16.90
CA PHE A 64 -12.23 -1.20 16.44
C PHE A 64 -12.56 -1.64 15.01
N ASP A 65 -13.84 -1.81 14.67
CA ASP A 65 -14.27 -2.15 13.32
C ASP A 65 -13.82 -1.10 12.30
N ASN A 66 -13.98 0.20 12.64
CA ASN A 66 -13.47 1.29 11.80
C ASN A 66 -11.96 1.23 11.61
N ARG A 67 -11.21 0.94 12.69
CA ARG A 67 -9.75 0.86 12.64
C ARG A 67 -9.27 -0.34 11.82
N ILE A 68 -9.95 -1.48 11.91
CA ILE A 68 -9.69 -2.66 11.07
C ILE A 68 -9.91 -2.31 9.60
N TYR A 69 -11.02 -1.66 9.27
CA TYR A 69 -11.32 -1.23 7.91
C TYR A 69 -10.25 -0.28 7.34
N GLN A 70 -9.81 0.71 8.12
CA GLN A 70 -8.73 1.62 7.73
C GLN A 70 -7.41 0.88 7.47
N MET A 71 -7.05 -0.08 8.34
CA MET A 71 -5.84 -0.89 8.16
C MET A 71 -5.93 -1.77 6.91
N GLU A 72 -7.12 -2.30 6.60
CA GLU A 72 -7.32 -3.12 5.40
C GLU A 72 -7.19 -2.29 4.12
N LEU A 73 -7.72 -1.06 4.10
CA LEU A 73 -7.51 -0.11 3.01
C LEU A 73 -6.02 0.23 2.83
N GLN A 74 -5.30 0.50 3.92
CA GLN A 74 -3.86 0.77 3.86
C GLN A 74 -3.09 -0.44 3.31
N ARG A 75 -3.46 -1.66 3.71
CA ARG A 75 -2.86 -2.89 3.18
C ARG A 75 -3.09 -3.01 1.67
N LEU A 76 -4.30 -2.72 1.19
CA LEU A 76 -4.63 -2.78 -0.23
C LEU A 76 -3.84 -1.75 -1.06
N GLU A 77 -3.65 -0.54 -0.54
CA GLU A 77 -2.84 0.48 -1.24
C GLU A 77 -1.36 0.04 -1.31
N LEU A 78 -0.80 -0.48 -0.21
CA LEU A 78 0.57 -1.01 -0.21
C LEU A 78 0.72 -2.22 -1.15
N GLN A 79 -0.29 -3.08 -1.25
CA GLN A 79 -0.27 -4.21 -2.18
C GLN A 79 -0.26 -3.73 -3.64
N LYS A 80 -1.03 -2.69 -3.95
CA LYS A 80 -1.04 -2.06 -5.27
C LYS A 80 0.32 -1.40 -5.58
N GLU A 81 0.94 -0.75 -4.60
CA GLU A 81 2.28 -0.17 -4.72
C GLU A 81 3.35 -1.23 -4.97
N LEU A 82 3.29 -2.37 -4.29
CA LEU A 82 4.18 -3.52 -4.54
C LEU A 82 4.04 -4.03 -5.98
N VAL A 83 2.81 -4.24 -6.45
CA VAL A 83 2.55 -4.69 -7.84
C VAL A 83 3.08 -3.69 -8.86
N ASN A 84 2.93 -2.38 -8.60
CA ASN A 84 3.47 -1.36 -9.50
C ASN A 84 5.00 -1.32 -9.48
N THR A 85 5.61 -1.45 -8.31
CA THR A 85 7.08 -1.48 -8.15
C THR A 85 7.69 -2.71 -8.83
N ASP A 86 7.03 -3.88 -8.77
CA ASP A 86 7.49 -5.09 -9.46
C ASP A 86 7.53 -4.90 -10.99
N VAL A 87 6.64 -4.08 -11.55
CA VAL A 87 6.65 -3.73 -12.98
C VAL A 87 7.79 -2.74 -13.32
N GLU A 88 8.24 -1.94 -12.35
CA GLU A 88 9.35 -0.98 -12.53
C GLU A 88 10.74 -1.58 -12.29
N GLY A 89 10.84 -2.76 -11.66
CA GLY A 89 12.10 -3.37 -11.22
C GLY A 89 13.07 -3.76 -12.34
N GLU A 90 12.57 -4.10 -13.53
CA GLU A 90 13.41 -4.44 -14.69
C GLU A 90 12.71 -4.09 -16.01
N ILE A 91 13.28 -3.17 -16.78
CA ILE A 91 12.81 -2.85 -18.13
C ILE A 91 13.70 -3.57 -19.15
N ILE A 92 13.14 -4.60 -19.80
CA ILE A 92 13.83 -5.34 -20.86
C ILE A 92 13.52 -4.70 -22.21
N ILE A 93 14.51 -4.05 -22.82
CA ILE A 93 14.42 -3.53 -24.19
C ILE A 93 14.83 -4.65 -25.16
N ARG A 94 13.91 -5.08 -26.02
CA ARG A 94 14.12 -6.14 -27.02
C ARG A 94 14.26 -5.55 -28.42
N ALA A 95 15.09 -6.17 -29.26
CA ALA A 95 15.16 -5.81 -30.67
C ALA A 95 13.82 -6.05 -31.37
N LEU A 96 13.41 -5.12 -32.24
CA LEU A 96 12.16 -5.22 -33.00
C LEU A 96 12.27 -6.08 -34.27
N SER A 97 13.50 -6.37 -34.71
CA SER A 97 13.79 -7.16 -35.90
C SER A 97 15.12 -7.90 -35.75
N ASP A 98 15.27 -8.99 -36.50
CA ASP A 98 16.54 -9.70 -36.62
C ASP A 98 17.59 -8.83 -37.31
N GLY A 99 18.84 -8.92 -36.85
CA GLY A 99 19.93 -8.11 -37.35
C GLY A 99 21.19 -8.18 -36.50
N LYS A 100 22.20 -7.40 -36.89
CA LYS A 100 23.47 -7.29 -36.20
C LYS A 100 23.56 -5.97 -35.43
N VAL A 101 24.09 -6.02 -34.20
CA VAL A 101 24.38 -4.81 -33.43
C VAL A 101 25.54 -4.06 -34.09
N ASP A 102 25.29 -2.79 -34.44
CA ASP A 102 26.26 -1.89 -35.05
C ASP A 102 27.03 -1.09 -33.99
N SER A 103 26.28 -0.45 -33.10
CA SER A 103 26.85 0.36 -32.02
C SER A 103 26.06 0.21 -30.71
N LEU A 104 26.78 0.37 -29.60
CA LEU A 104 26.24 0.41 -28.24
C LEU A 104 26.66 1.72 -27.60
N SER A 105 25.69 2.54 -27.22
CA SER A 105 25.91 3.92 -26.73
C SER A 105 25.74 4.06 -25.21
N VAL A 106 25.68 2.94 -24.49
CA VAL A 106 25.44 2.91 -23.04
C VAL A 106 26.50 2.07 -22.33
N THR A 107 26.87 2.49 -21.12
CA THR A 107 27.74 1.74 -20.21
C THR A 107 26.95 1.25 -18.99
N VAL A 108 27.35 0.11 -18.42
CA VAL A 108 26.74 -0.43 -17.19
C VAL A 108 26.83 0.60 -16.06
N GLY A 109 25.70 0.88 -15.41
CA GLY A 109 25.60 1.88 -14.33
C GLY A 109 25.34 3.31 -14.80
N GLN A 110 25.26 3.56 -16.11
CA GLN A 110 24.84 4.85 -16.64
C GLN A 110 23.32 5.02 -16.49
N MET A 111 22.90 6.19 -15.99
CA MET A 111 21.49 6.58 -15.98
C MET A 111 21.05 6.93 -17.41
N VAL A 112 19.90 6.40 -17.84
CA VAL A 112 19.32 6.62 -19.18
C VAL A 112 17.89 7.10 -19.06
N ASN A 113 17.45 7.93 -20.01
CA ASN A 113 16.10 8.49 -20.04
C ASN A 113 15.28 7.92 -21.20
N THR A 114 13.97 8.14 -21.14
CA THR A 114 13.08 7.80 -22.25
C THR A 114 13.46 8.62 -23.49
N GLY A 115 13.73 7.94 -24.59
CA GLY A 115 14.14 8.57 -25.86
C GLY A 115 15.65 8.54 -26.13
N ASP A 116 16.46 8.13 -25.15
CA ASP A 116 17.89 7.93 -25.37
C ASP A 116 18.12 6.74 -26.33
N SER A 117 19.00 6.94 -27.32
CA SER A 117 19.40 5.86 -28.23
C SER A 117 20.45 4.98 -27.55
N LEU A 118 20.05 3.77 -27.14
CA LEU A 118 20.92 2.85 -26.40
C LEU A 118 21.77 1.98 -27.32
N LEU A 119 21.18 1.52 -28.42
CA LEU A 119 21.81 0.61 -29.38
C LEU A 119 21.26 0.85 -30.78
N GLN A 120 22.08 0.53 -31.79
CA GLN A 120 21.67 0.52 -33.18
C GLN A 120 21.80 -0.89 -33.76
N VAL A 121 20.73 -1.36 -34.41
CA VAL A 121 20.70 -2.66 -35.10
C VAL A 121 20.66 -2.42 -36.60
N ILE A 122 21.56 -3.09 -37.31
CA ILE A 122 21.52 -3.23 -38.76
C ILE A 122 20.69 -4.48 -39.10
N PRO A 123 19.55 -4.37 -39.80
CA PRO A 123 18.74 -5.52 -40.20
C PRO A 123 19.53 -6.51 -41.05
N GLU A 124 19.21 -7.80 -40.96
CA GLU A 124 19.89 -8.85 -41.73
C GLU A 124 19.58 -8.75 -43.24
N ASN A 125 18.37 -8.32 -43.59
CA ASN A 125 17.93 -8.14 -44.98
C ASN A 125 18.25 -6.73 -45.50
N ILE A 126 19.54 -6.42 -45.69
CA ILE A 126 19.95 -5.27 -46.50
C ILE A 126 20.03 -5.70 -47.96
N GLU A 127 19.20 -5.13 -48.82
CA GLU A 127 19.22 -5.42 -50.26
C GLU A 127 20.49 -4.91 -50.94
N ASN A 128 21.04 -3.75 -50.50
CA ASN A 128 22.17 -3.10 -51.16
C ASN A 128 23.11 -2.43 -50.15
N TYR A 129 24.41 -2.67 -50.30
CA TYR A 129 25.47 -1.96 -49.58
C TYR A 129 26.11 -0.92 -50.48
N TYR A 130 26.34 0.28 -49.94
CA TYR A 130 27.03 1.37 -50.63
C TYR A 130 28.31 1.70 -49.90
N LEU A 131 29.36 2.03 -50.66
CA LEU A 131 30.65 2.39 -50.12
C LEU A 131 31.07 3.74 -50.70
N ILE A 132 31.44 4.67 -49.82
CA ILE A 132 31.87 6.02 -50.20
C ILE A 132 33.39 6.06 -50.19
N LEU A 133 33.98 6.37 -51.36
CA LEU A 133 35.43 6.46 -51.54
C LEU A 133 35.82 7.91 -51.75
N TRP A 134 36.78 8.39 -50.97
CA TRP A 134 37.44 9.65 -51.24
C TRP A 134 38.56 9.42 -52.25
N VAL A 135 38.47 10.11 -53.39
CA VAL A 135 39.43 10.00 -54.49
C VAL A 135 40.15 11.35 -54.63
N PRO A 136 41.48 11.38 -54.76
CA PRO A 136 42.19 12.64 -54.93
C PRO A 136 41.89 13.27 -56.29
N ASN A 137 41.96 14.60 -56.37
CA ASN A 137 41.48 15.37 -57.53
C ASN A 137 42.17 15.02 -58.85
N ASP A 138 43.41 14.54 -58.78
CA ASP A 138 44.22 14.10 -59.92
C ASP A 138 43.72 12.78 -60.53
N ALA A 139 43.03 11.94 -59.76
CA ALA A 139 42.47 10.67 -60.22
C ALA A 139 41.08 10.83 -60.87
N VAL A 140 40.40 11.97 -60.69
CA VAL A 140 39.04 12.24 -61.21
C VAL A 140 38.91 12.04 -62.72
N PRO A 141 39.87 12.47 -63.58
CA PRO A 141 39.76 12.24 -65.03
C PRO A 141 39.86 10.77 -65.46
N TYR A 142 40.29 9.88 -64.56
CA TYR A 142 40.60 8.48 -64.86
C TYR A 142 39.55 7.49 -64.32
N ILE A 143 38.46 7.99 -63.73
CA ILE A 143 37.37 7.18 -63.19
C ILE A 143 36.05 7.59 -63.84
N SER A 144 35.17 6.61 -64.06
CA SER A 144 33.83 6.81 -64.61
C SER A 144 32.81 5.91 -63.93
N ALA A 145 31.54 6.33 -63.89
CA ALA A 145 30.49 5.45 -63.40
C ALA A 145 30.39 4.20 -64.28
N GLY A 146 30.18 3.05 -63.64
CA GLY A 146 30.23 1.73 -64.26
C GLY A 146 31.59 1.02 -64.13
N ASP A 147 32.64 1.72 -63.71
CA ASP A 147 33.95 1.09 -63.52
C ASP A 147 33.92 0.08 -62.37
N LYS A 148 34.60 -1.05 -62.57
CA LYS A 148 34.76 -2.09 -61.56
C LYS A 148 35.89 -1.74 -60.62
N VAL A 149 35.57 -1.65 -59.33
CA VAL A 149 36.55 -1.38 -58.27
C VAL A 149 36.78 -2.66 -57.49
N ASN A 150 38.05 -3.01 -57.29
CA ASN A 150 38.44 -4.11 -56.41
C ASN A 150 38.70 -3.54 -55.02
N ILE A 151 37.92 -3.97 -54.04
CA ILE A 151 38.01 -3.51 -52.65
C ILE A 151 38.71 -4.59 -51.84
N ARG A 152 39.77 -4.20 -51.11
CA ARG A 152 40.45 -5.06 -50.14
C ARG A 152 40.15 -4.55 -48.74
N TYR A 153 39.45 -5.36 -47.95
CA TYR A 153 39.10 -5.01 -46.57
C TYR A 153 40.11 -5.64 -45.60
N GLU A 154 40.69 -4.83 -44.71
CA GLU A 154 41.73 -5.31 -43.80
C GLU A 154 41.22 -6.37 -42.82
N ALA A 155 39.95 -6.31 -42.40
CA ALA A 155 39.38 -7.33 -41.52
C ALA A 155 39.13 -8.68 -42.24
N PHE A 156 39.14 -8.69 -43.59
CA PHE A 156 38.97 -9.90 -44.41
C PHE A 156 40.03 -9.95 -45.54
N PRO A 157 41.33 -10.14 -45.21
CA PRO A 157 42.42 -10.01 -46.20
C PRO A 157 42.36 -11.00 -47.37
N SER A 158 41.75 -12.16 -47.13
CA SER A 158 41.63 -13.25 -48.11
C SER A 158 40.44 -13.10 -49.05
N GLU A 159 39.50 -12.20 -48.75
CA GLU A 159 38.29 -12.03 -49.54
C GLU A 159 38.49 -11.01 -50.67
N LYS A 160 38.05 -11.38 -51.87
CA LYS A 160 38.05 -10.49 -53.03
C LYS A 160 36.65 -9.96 -53.24
N ILE A 161 36.46 -8.68 -52.96
CA ILE A 161 35.18 -7.98 -53.06
C ILE A 161 35.23 -7.03 -54.25
N TRP A 162 34.20 -7.08 -55.09
CA TRP A 162 34.08 -6.21 -56.27
C TRP A 162 32.87 -5.29 -56.11
N ALA A 163 33.03 -4.01 -56.42
CA ALA A 163 31.96 -3.02 -56.47
C ALA A 163 31.95 -2.31 -57.83
N VAL A 164 30.83 -1.66 -58.16
CA VAL A 164 30.68 -0.85 -59.37
C VAL A 164 30.55 0.62 -58.94
N LEU A 165 31.28 1.52 -59.60
CA LEU A 165 31.13 2.96 -59.35
C LEU A 165 29.73 3.42 -59.80
N CYS A 166 28.97 3.96 -58.88
CA CYS A 166 27.70 4.63 -59.16
C CYS A 166 27.88 6.14 -58.97
N TYR A 167 27.18 6.95 -59.78
CA TYR A 167 27.11 8.39 -59.54
C TYR A 167 26.35 8.66 -58.22
N GLY A 168 26.89 9.57 -57.41
CA GLY A 168 26.27 10.14 -56.22
C GLY A 168 26.20 11.65 -56.32
#